data_AF-A0A5N8VDM7-F1
#
_entry.id   AF-A0A5N8VDM7-F1
#
_cell.length_a   1.000
_cell.length_b   1.000
_cell.length_c   1.000
_cell.angle_alpha   90.00
_cell.angle_beta   90.00
_cell.angle_gamma   90.00
#
_symmetry.space_group_name_H-M   'P 1'
#
loop_
_entity.id
_entity.type
_entity.pdbx_description
1 polymer ?
#
loop_
_entity_poly.entity_id
_entity_poly.type
_entity_poly.pdbx_seq_one_letter_code
_entity_poly.pdbx_strand_id
1 'polypeptide(L)'
;MEWLSAENVVAVGTAVLGIVASGVMVWYERRVPRRKRIGYRVQMDNPIGDDVRSGRANRRLGLFDEAPGMTDATLVLLRIENDGSQSIADNDYTGRELHGLTAVFTDRTIRGVSVTQPSGTDHLMDHFTPAAGLGYEGNTLRIPRVPLNRGDHFKLLVLLSGGDVGCEIRLSGGIRDGEVHPNRSATPDEKPPLFSRAARMITIMLTLSVLTLAGIVVSGDGTPPPIGCAHGTLKVTGSTAFAPVLKEVAQKYQQDCEGATVVVDAHGSTAGIRDLAAAGKDGKDGTGTPSLIALSDGPKPGDMPELRENRIAVSVFALVVNDDVPLKNLSTRDVRRLYRGEITDWRQLGGPDLAVRMVSRDANSGTRQVFQRRVLGRGEIANSSVDCVHKDDRTAPVIRCELDSTDQVLSTVAELPGAIGYSELNAADRAPGLHHVNLDADPPSVDAIEHGTSAYPYREIEYAYTYGRPPADSLASSFLTYLSRGNGQDVIRTYGHIPCWTPEGMKLCA
;
A
#
# COMPACT_ATOMS: atom_id res chain seq x y z
N MET A 1 16.23 -15.76 13.48
CA MET A 1 15.01 -16.57 13.62
C MET A 1 13.86 -15.63 13.98
N GLU A 2 13.36 -14.86 13.00
CA GLU A 2 12.35 -13.80 13.24
C GLU A 2 11.06 -14.02 12.42
N TRP A 3 10.83 -15.23 11.91
CA TRP A 3 9.64 -15.49 11.10
C TRP A 3 8.37 -15.74 11.94
N LEU A 4 8.51 -15.98 13.25
CA LEU A 4 7.40 -16.21 14.19
C LEU A 4 6.88 -14.88 14.79
N SER A 5 6.58 -13.88 13.95
CA SER A 5 5.77 -12.75 14.42
C SER A 5 4.31 -13.21 14.58
N ALA A 6 3.57 -12.63 15.53
CA ALA A 6 2.15 -12.94 15.73
C ALA A 6 1.35 -12.73 14.42
N GLU A 7 1.74 -11.73 13.62
CA GLU A 7 1.15 -11.45 12.31
C GLU A 7 1.41 -12.55 11.29
N ASN A 8 2.64 -13.08 11.21
CA ASN A 8 2.96 -14.20 10.31
C ASN A 8 2.22 -15.47 10.71
N VAL A 9 2.07 -15.73 12.02
CA VAL A 9 1.30 -16.87 12.53
C VAL A 9 -0.18 -16.74 12.16
N VAL A 10 -0.75 -15.53 12.24
CA VAL A 10 -2.15 -15.26 11.85
C VAL A 10 -2.33 -15.31 10.33
N ALA A 11 -1.39 -14.79 9.54
CA ALA A 11 -1.42 -14.83 8.08
C ALA A 11 -1.31 -16.27 7.55
N VAL A 12 -0.38 -17.06 8.09
CA VAL A 12 -0.26 -18.48 7.76
C VAL A 12 -1.49 -19.25 8.24
N GLY A 13 -2.00 -18.94 9.43
CA GLY A 13 -3.21 -19.55 9.99
C GLY A 13 -4.44 -19.34 9.11
N THR A 14 -4.65 -18.12 8.62
CA THR A 14 -5.77 -17.76 7.74
C THR A 14 -5.63 -18.36 6.34
N ALA A 15 -4.42 -18.41 5.77
CA ALA A 15 -4.16 -19.09 4.50
C ALA A 15 -4.46 -20.61 4.58
N VAL A 16 -4.00 -21.26 5.66
CA VAL A 16 -4.31 -22.68 5.93
C VAL A 16 -5.82 -22.88 6.09
N LEU A 17 -6.50 -21.96 6.79
CA LEU A 17 -7.95 -22.00 6.97
C LEU A 17 -8.71 -22.02 5.64
N GLY A 18 -8.30 -21.17 4.68
CA GLY A 18 -8.89 -21.10 3.34
C GLY A 18 -8.67 -22.37 2.50
N ILE A 19 -7.47 -22.96 2.59
CA ILE A 19 -7.16 -24.24 1.92
C ILE A 19 -8.01 -25.37 2.51
N VAL A 20 -8.13 -25.44 3.84
CA VAL A 20 -8.96 -26.45 4.52
C VAL A 20 -10.43 -26.29 4.14
N ALA A 21 -10.97 -25.07 4.13
CA ALA A 21 -12.36 -24.82 3.73
C ALA A 21 -12.65 -25.30 2.30
N SER A 22 -11.72 -25.05 1.37
CA SER A 22 -11.81 -25.52 -0.02
C SER A 22 -11.73 -27.04 -0.12
N GLY A 23 -10.82 -27.67 0.65
CA GLY A 23 -10.69 -29.12 0.73
C GLY A 23 -11.94 -29.81 1.30
N VAL A 24 -12.56 -29.23 2.32
CA VAL A 24 -13.82 -29.72 2.91
C VAL A 24 -14.97 -29.63 1.92
N MET A 25 -15.04 -28.57 1.10
CA MET A 25 -16.06 -28.45 0.05
C MET A 25 -15.95 -29.57 -0.98
N VAL A 26 -14.73 -29.81 -1.50
CA VAL A 26 -14.47 -30.89 -2.48
C VAL A 26 -14.73 -32.25 -1.87
N TRP A 27 -14.37 -32.46 -0.60
CA TRP A 27 -14.65 -33.69 0.13
C TRP A 27 -16.15 -33.91 0.30
N TYR A 28 -16.90 -32.88 0.69
CA TYR A 28 -18.35 -32.92 0.86
C TYR A 28 -19.03 -33.25 -0.47
N GLU A 29 -18.66 -32.59 -1.57
CA GLU A 29 -19.24 -32.85 -2.89
C GLU A 29 -18.97 -34.29 -3.37
N ARG A 30 -17.81 -34.86 -3.03
CA ARG A 30 -17.46 -36.25 -3.36
C ARG A 30 -18.09 -37.29 -2.43
N ARG A 31 -18.40 -36.95 -1.16
CA ARG A 31 -18.90 -37.90 -0.15
C ARG A 31 -20.40 -37.83 0.08
N VAL A 32 -21.07 -36.74 -0.29
CA VAL A 32 -22.54 -36.65 -0.18
C VAL A 32 -23.14 -37.62 -1.20
N PRO A 33 -23.81 -38.70 -0.77
CA PRO A 33 -24.31 -39.70 -1.69
C PRO A 33 -25.37 -39.07 -2.57
N ARG A 34 -25.14 -39.03 -3.88
CA ARG A 34 -26.21 -38.77 -4.85
C ARG A 34 -27.18 -39.94 -4.73
N ARG A 35 -28.40 -39.74 -4.23
CA ARG A 35 -29.37 -40.83 -4.01
C ARG A 35 -30.49 -40.79 -5.04
N LYS A 36 -30.95 -41.98 -5.46
CA LYS A 36 -32.21 -42.18 -6.19
C LYS A 36 -33.34 -42.21 -5.17
N ARG A 37 -34.36 -41.38 -5.33
CA ARG A 37 -35.48 -41.29 -4.39
C ARG A 37 -36.78 -41.13 -5.15
N ILE A 38 -37.79 -41.91 -4.75
CA ILE A 38 -39.16 -41.74 -5.23
C ILE A 38 -39.99 -41.25 -4.05
N GLY A 39 -40.36 -39.97 -4.10
CA GLY A 39 -41.30 -39.35 -3.19
C GLY A 39 -42.72 -39.58 -3.67
N TYR A 40 -43.64 -39.89 -2.75
CA TYR A 40 -45.08 -39.89 -3.06
C TYR A 40 -45.89 -39.08 -2.06
N ARG A 41 -46.95 -38.45 -2.54
CA ARG A 41 -47.87 -37.69 -1.68
C ARG A 41 -49.30 -37.74 -2.17
N VAL A 42 -50.23 -37.80 -1.24
CA VAL A 42 -51.66 -37.69 -1.51
C VAL A 42 -51.98 -36.20 -1.64
N GLN A 43 -52.29 -35.74 -2.86
CA GLN A 43 -52.64 -34.34 -3.13
C GLN A 43 -54.13 -34.05 -2.87
N MET A 44 -54.96 -35.08 -3.00
CA MET A 44 -56.40 -35.01 -2.81
C MET A 44 -56.88 -36.37 -2.32
N ASP A 45 -57.76 -36.39 -1.32
CA ASP A 45 -58.54 -37.55 -0.88
C ASP A 45 -59.91 -37.00 -0.48
N ASN A 46 -60.88 -37.07 -1.38
CA ASN A 46 -62.19 -36.44 -1.21
C ASN A 46 -63.30 -37.47 -1.46
N PRO A 47 -64.44 -37.38 -0.75
CA PRO A 47 -65.58 -38.24 -1.04
C PRO A 47 -66.29 -37.77 -2.33
N ILE A 48 -66.85 -38.73 -3.06
CA ILE A 48 -67.75 -38.55 -4.20
C ILE A 48 -69.10 -39.16 -3.78
N GLY A 49 -69.99 -38.36 -3.20
CA GLY A 49 -71.31 -38.83 -2.73
C GLY A 49 -71.73 -38.17 -1.41
N ASP A 50 -72.89 -38.57 -0.90
CA ASP A 50 -73.40 -38.14 0.41
C ASP A 50 -72.74 -39.03 1.50
N ASP A 51 -71.62 -38.58 2.05
CA ASP A 51 -70.93 -39.27 3.14
C ASP A 51 -71.72 -39.08 4.45
N VAL A 52 -72.66 -40.01 4.74
CA VAL A 52 -73.54 -39.94 5.92
C VAL A 52 -72.80 -40.37 7.22
N ARG A 53 -71.57 -40.88 7.15
CA ARG A 53 -70.86 -41.38 8.34
C ARG A 53 -69.94 -40.35 8.99
N SER A 54 -69.34 -39.46 8.21
CA SER A 54 -68.59 -38.34 8.79
C SER A 54 -69.51 -37.13 8.92
N GLY A 55 -69.86 -36.73 10.15
CA GLY A 55 -70.79 -35.62 10.46
C GLY A 55 -70.32 -34.22 10.03
N ARG A 56 -69.70 -34.08 8.85
CA ARG A 56 -69.31 -32.83 8.20
C ARG A 56 -70.38 -32.45 7.19
N ALA A 57 -71.38 -31.74 7.68
CA ALA A 57 -72.36 -31.02 6.88
C ALA A 57 -71.66 -30.02 5.96
N ASN A 58 -71.43 -30.41 4.69
CA ASN A 58 -71.42 -29.53 3.51
C ASN A 58 -71.00 -30.31 2.25
N ARG A 59 -71.96 -30.94 1.55
CA ARG A 59 -72.18 -30.81 0.09
C ARG A 59 -73.37 -31.67 -0.34
N ARG A 60 -74.18 -31.12 -1.26
CA ARG A 60 -75.48 -31.62 -1.73
C ARG A 60 -75.31 -32.19 -3.15
N LEU A 61 -75.96 -33.33 -3.40
CA LEU A 61 -76.12 -34.06 -4.68
C LEU A 61 -74.88 -34.76 -5.25
N GLY A 62 -74.80 -36.08 -5.07
CA GLY A 62 -73.95 -36.97 -5.87
C GLY A 62 -74.81 -37.89 -6.75
N LEU A 63 -74.69 -37.79 -8.08
CA LEU A 63 -75.31 -38.69 -9.08
C LEU A 63 -74.75 -40.14 -9.04
N PHE A 64 -73.94 -40.49 -8.04
CA PHE A 64 -73.15 -41.73 -8.00
C PHE A 64 -73.66 -42.79 -7.01
N ASP A 65 -74.59 -42.45 -6.12
CA ASP A 65 -75.21 -43.42 -5.19
C ASP A 65 -76.09 -44.45 -5.92
N GLU A 66 -76.52 -44.15 -7.15
CA GLU A 66 -77.35 -45.03 -7.98
C GLU A 66 -76.53 -46.06 -8.79
N ALA A 67 -75.20 -45.95 -8.81
CA ALA A 67 -74.33 -46.87 -9.54
C ALA A 67 -73.97 -48.10 -8.67
N PRO A 68 -74.18 -49.35 -9.13
CA PRO A 68 -73.85 -50.55 -8.37
C PRO A 68 -72.38 -50.58 -7.92
N GLY A 69 -72.15 -50.65 -6.60
CA GLY A 69 -70.80 -50.81 -6.02
C GLY A 69 -70.01 -49.52 -5.78
N MET A 70 -70.68 -48.35 -5.84
CA MET A 70 -70.10 -47.01 -5.61
C MET A 70 -70.45 -46.40 -4.24
N THR A 71 -70.96 -47.20 -3.30
CA THR A 71 -71.18 -46.76 -1.91
C THR A 71 -69.86 -46.30 -1.28
N ASP A 72 -69.90 -45.14 -0.61
CA ASP A 72 -68.73 -44.51 0.02
C ASP A 72 -67.57 -44.29 -0.98
N ALA A 73 -67.89 -43.79 -2.18
CA ALA A 73 -66.87 -43.55 -3.19
C ALA A 73 -65.94 -42.40 -2.78
N THR A 74 -64.63 -42.61 -2.96
CA THR A 74 -63.60 -41.59 -2.71
C THR A 74 -62.71 -41.42 -3.93
N LEU A 75 -62.20 -40.20 -4.14
CA LEU A 75 -61.30 -39.85 -5.22
C LEU A 75 -59.96 -39.41 -4.64
N VAL A 76 -58.93 -40.17 -4.98
CA VAL A 76 -57.57 -39.92 -4.52
C VAL A 76 -56.70 -39.46 -5.68
N LEU A 77 -55.97 -38.36 -5.50
CA LEU A 77 -54.92 -37.93 -6.42
C LEU A 77 -53.55 -38.19 -5.78
N LEU A 78 -52.89 -39.27 -6.19
CA LEU A 78 -51.56 -39.64 -5.73
C LEU A 78 -50.51 -39.07 -6.68
N ARG A 79 -49.64 -38.19 -6.19
CA ARG A 79 -48.48 -37.71 -6.97
C ARG A 79 -47.25 -38.54 -6.60
N ILE A 80 -46.54 -39.02 -7.62
CA ILE A 80 -45.28 -39.75 -7.49
C ILE A 80 -44.22 -38.96 -8.25
N GLU A 81 -43.08 -38.70 -7.63
CA GLU A 81 -42.01 -37.86 -8.18
C GLU A 81 -40.62 -38.35 -7.84
N ASN A 82 -39.64 -38.02 -8.69
CA ASN A 82 -38.22 -38.19 -8.36
C ASN A 82 -37.70 -36.92 -7.67
N ASP A 83 -37.71 -36.93 -6.33
CA ASP A 83 -37.14 -35.88 -5.48
C ASP A 83 -35.66 -36.12 -5.11
N GLY A 84 -35.06 -37.15 -5.71
CA GLY A 84 -33.64 -37.47 -5.60
C GLY A 84 -32.74 -36.58 -6.47
N SER A 85 -31.43 -36.79 -6.34
CA SER A 85 -30.43 -36.05 -7.13
C SER A 85 -29.96 -36.79 -8.39
N GLN A 86 -30.41 -38.03 -8.59
CA GLN A 86 -30.10 -38.86 -9.76
C GLN A 86 -31.36 -39.21 -10.53
N SER A 87 -31.25 -39.46 -11.84
CA SER A 87 -32.33 -40.06 -12.62
C SER A 87 -32.58 -41.51 -12.20
N ILE A 88 -33.81 -41.97 -12.41
CA ILE A 88 -34.25 -43.34 -12.16
C ILE A 88 -34.54 -43.95 -13.52
N ALA A 89 -33.83 -45.00 -13.89
CA ALA A 89 -34.05 -45.74 -15.13
C ALA A 89 -34.95 -46.96 -14.89
N ASP A 90 -35.47 -47.55 -15.96
CA ASP A 90 -36.30 -48.76 -15.91
C ASP A 90 -35.61 -49.93 -15.14
N ASN A 91 -34.30 -50.08 -15.34
CA ASN A 91 -33.52 -51.13 -14.70
C ASN A 91 -33.18 -50.84 -13.23
N ASP A 92 -33.57 -49.69 -12.67
CA ASP A 92 -33.35 -49.35 -11.26
C ASP A 92 -34.43 -49.89 -10.32
N TYR A 93 -35.59 -50.23 -10.86
CA TYR A 93 -36.62 -50.94 -10.11
C TYR A 93 -36.14 -52.38 -9.83
N THR A 94 -36.02 -52.74 -8.56
CA THR A 94 -35.44 -54.03 -8.14
C THR A 94 -36.45 -55.17 -8.10
N GLY A 95 -37.76 -54.86 -8.23
CA GLY A 95 -38.81 -55.86 -8.37
C GLY A 95 -38.56 -56.76 -9.59
N ARG A 96 -38.91 -58.05 -9.49
CA ARG A 96 -38.86 -58.98 -10.63
C ARG A 96 -40.14 -58.95 -11.47
N GLU A 97 -41.16 -58.26 -10.99
CA GLU A 97 -42.46 -58.15 -11.63
C GLU A 97 -42.45 -57.09 -12.73
N LEU A 98 -43.45 -57.13 -13.61
CA LEU A 98 -43.61 -56.15 -14.70
C LEU A 98 -43.79 -54.72 -14.15
N HIS A 99 -44.35 -54.58 -12.95
CA HIS A 99 -44.54 -53.31 -12.29
C HIS A 99 -43.36 -52.96 -11.36
N GLY A 100 -43.08 -51.66 -11.21
CA GLY A 100 -41.98 -51.14 -10.40
C GLY A 100 -42.41 -50.72 -8.99
N LEU A 101 -43.64 -50.26 -8.83
CA LEU A 101 -44.20 -49.77 -7.58
C LEU A 101 -45.60 -50.35 -7.33
N THR A 102 -45.99 -50.44 -6.07
CA THR A 102 -47.28 -50.95 -5.65
C THR A 102 -47.91 -49.96 -4.66
N ALA A 103 -49.09 -49.44 -4.97
CA ALA A 103 -49.86 -48.60 -4.05
C ALA A 103 -51.00 -49.42 -3.44
N VAL A 104 -51.06 -49.48 -2.12
CA VAL A 104 -52.12 -50.16 -1.36
C VAL A 104 -52.99 -49.11 -0.69
N PHE A 105 -54.30 -49.18 -0.94
CA PHE A 105 -55.32 -48.31 -0.37
C PHE A 105 -56.05 -49.06 0.75
N THR A 106 -55.64 -48.89 2.01
CA THR A 106 -56.20 -49.66 3.14
C THR A 106 -57.70 -49.41 3.27
N ASP A 107 -58.47 -50.47 3.53
CA ASP A 107 -59.93 -50.46 3.69
C ASP A 107 -60.74 -49.88 2.51
N ARG A 108 -60.13 -49.76 1.32
CA ARG A 108 -60.76 -49.19 0.12
C ARG A 108 -60.53 -50.06 -1.11
N THR A 109 -61.53 -50.19 -1.98
CA THR A 109 -61.44 -50.98 -3.22
C THR A 109 -61.33 -50.07 -4.43
N ILE A 110 -60.40 -50.35 -5.34
CA ILE A 110 -60.17 -49.58 -6.57
C ILE A 110 -61.23 -49.92 -7.62
N ARG A 111 -61.88 -48.89 -8.16
CA ARG A 111 -62.87 -48.97 -9.25
C ARG A 111 -62.34 -48.44 -10.59
N GLY A 112 -61.35 -47.57 -10.55
CA GLY A 112 -60.74 -47.02 -11.75
C GLY A 112 -59.49 -46.21 -11.43
N VAL A 113 -58.61 -46.11 -12.42
CA VAL A 113 -57.38 -45.30 -12.33
C VAL A 113 -57.21 -44.54 -13.63
N SER A 114 -56.92 -43.25 -13.53
CA SER A 114 -56.49 -42.41 -14.64
C SER A 114 -55.12 -41.83 -14.31
N VAL A 115 -54.24 -41.81 -15.30
CA VAL A 115 -52.90 -41.21 -15.17
C VAL A 115 -52.95 -39.80 -15.75
N THR A 116 -52.37 -38.84 -15.04
CA THR A 116 -52.23 -37.45 -15.50
C THR A 116 -50.80 -36.98 -15.27
N GLN A 117 -50.29 -36.12 -16.14
CA GLN A 117 -48.91 -35.65 -16.10
C GLN A 117 -48.84 -34.13 -16.35
N PRO A 118 -47.78 -33.45 -15.88
CA PRO A 118 -47.49 -32.08 -16.28
C PRO A 118 -47.18 -31.98 -17.78
N SER A 119 -47.48 -30.83 -18.39
CA SER A 119 -47.11 -30.51 -19.77
C SER A 119 -45.59 -30.57 -19.97
N GLY A 120 -45.12 -31.38 -20.93
CA GLY A 120 -43.69 -31.54 -21.27
C GLY A 120 -43.06 -32.89 -20.91
N THR A 121 -43.79 -33.80 -20.23
CA THR A 121 -43.32 -35.16 -19.93
C THR A 121 -44.10 -36.23 -20.70
N ASP A 122 -44.43 -35.96 -21.98
CA ASP A 122 -45.39 -36.78 -22.72
C ASP A 122 -44.98 -38.24 -22.91
N HIS A 123 -43.68 -38.48 -22.99
CA HIS A 123 -43.05 -39.80 -23.08
C HIS A 123 -43.32 -40.73 -21.89
N LEU A 124 -43.75 -40.20 -20.73
CA LEU A 124 -44.07 -41.05 -19.57
C LEU A 124 -45.35 -41.87 -19.79
N MET A 125 -46.28 -41.39 -20.61
CA MET A 125 -47.57 -42.07 -20.85
C MET A 125 -47.42 -43.44 -21.52
N ASP A 126 -46.37 -43.63 -22.33
CA ASP A 126 -46.09 -44.89 -23.01
C ASP A 126 -45.85 -46.04 -22.03
N HIS A 127 -45.45 -45.73 -20.80
CA HIS A 127 -45.22 -46.71 -19.74
C HIS A 127 -46.52 -47.15 -19.05
N PHE A 128 -47.64 -46.42 -19.19
CA PHE A 128 -48.89 -46.69 -18.46
C PHE A 128 -49.86 -47.57 -19.25
N THR A 129 -49.40 -48.74 -19.66
CA THR A 129 -50.22 -49.74 -20.38
C THR A 129 -50.38 -51.02 -19.56
N PRO A 130 -51.46 -51.80 -19.79
CA PRO A 130 -51.59 -53.12 -19.17
C PRO A 130 -50.41 -54.05 -19.48
N ALA A 131 -49.85 -53.95 -20.69
CA ALA A 131 -48.66 -54.71 -21.11
C ALA A 131 -47.40 -54.33 -20.33
N ALA A 132 -47.28 -53.07 -19.90
CA ALA A 132 -46.20 -52.58 -19.05
C ALA A 132 -46.44 -52.84 -17.54
N GLY A 133 -47.52 -53.55 -17.19
CA GLY A 133 -47.83 -53.95 -15.81
C GLY A 133 -48.77 -53.00 -15.06
N LEU A 134 -49.42 -52.05 -15.73
CA LEU A 134 -50.44 -51.20 -15.12
C LEU A 134 -51.71 -52.01 -14.91
N GLY A 135 -52.18 -52.07 -13.68
CA GLY A 135 -53.46 -52.67 -13.37
C GLY A 135 -53.76 -52.62 -11.89
N TYR A 136 -55.00 -52.88 -11.53
CA TYR A 136 -55.41 -52.92 -10.13
C TYR A 136 -56.22 -54.18 -9.85
N GLU A 137 -56.18 -54.60 -8.60
CA GLU A 137 -56.93 -55.76 -8.10
C GLU A 137 -57.27 -55.51 -6.63
N GLY A 138 -58.57 -55.52 -6.30
CA GLY A 138 -59.05 -55.18 -4.97
C GLY A 138 -58.59 -53.78 -4.54
N ASN A 139 -57.75 -53.72 -3.50
CA ASN A 139 -57.22 -52.49 -2.92
C ASN A 139 -55.80 -52.14 -3.39
N THR A 140 -55.24 -52.91 -4.32
CA THR A 140 -53.84 -52.83 -4.72
C THR A 140 -53.71 -52.35 -6.16
N LEU A 141 -52.94 -51.28 -6.37
CA LEU A 141 -52.60 -50.71 -7.68
C LEU A 141 -51.15 -51.05 -8.03
N ARG A 142 -50.96 -51.78 -9.13
CA ARG A 142 -49.66 -52.09 -9.74
C ARG A 142 -49.27 -50.98 -10.70
N ILE A 143 -48.14 -50.33 -10.44
CA ILE A 143 -47.64 -49.18 -11.20
C ILE A 143 -46.39 -49.60 -11.98
N PRO A 144 -46.38 -49.47 -13.32
CA PRO A 144 -45.26 -49.81 -14.18
C PRO A 144 -43.93 -49.19 -13.76
N ARG A 145 -42.84 -49.73 -14.31
CA ARG A 145 -41.52 -49.11 -14.21
C ARG A 145 -41.50 -47.87 -15.09
N VAL A 146 -41.45 -46.70 -14.47
CA VAL A 146 -41.45 -45.41 -15.16
C VAL A 146 -40.08 -44.76 -14.96
N PRO A 147 -39.28 -44.55 -16.02
CA PRO A 147 -38.07 -43.75 -15.93
C PRO A 147 -38.42 -42.30 -15.53
N LEU A 148 -37.71 -41.74 -14.54
CA LEU A 148 -37.95 -40.39 -14.05
C LEU A 148 -36.63 -39.62 -13.95
N ASN A 149 -36.50 -38.50 -14.66
CA ASN A 149 -35.40 -37.57 -14.43
C ASN A 149 -35.64 -36.82 -13.11
N ARG A 150 -34.61 -36.11 -12.66
CA ARG A 150 -34.70 -35.28 -11.45
C ARG A 150 -35.82 -34.25 -11.60
N GLY A 151 -36.81 -34.31 -10.71
CA GLY A 151 -37.98 -33.41 -10.70
C GLY A 151 -39.16 -33.86 -11.56
N ASP A 152 -39.01 -34.92 -12.35
CA ASP A 152 -40.13 -35.50 -13.11
C ASP A 152 -41.14 -36.12 -12.15
N HIS A 153 -42.41 -36.02 -12.51
CA HIS A 153 -43.50 -36.54 -11.71
C HIS A 153 -44.71 -36.90 -12.58
N PHE A 154 -45.51 -37.83 -12.09
CA PHE A 154 -46.83 -38.14 -12.63
C PHE A 154 -47.84 -38.22 -11.50
N LYS A 155 -49.12 -38.20 -11.84
CA LYS A 155 -50.22 -38.27 -10.88
C LYS A 155 -51.19 -39.37 -11.28
N LEU A 156 -51.63 -40.13 -10.29
CA LEU A 156 -52.63 -41.18 -10.42
C LEU A 156 -53.91 -40.68 -9.76
N LEU A 157 -54.94 -40.48 -10.56
CA LEU A 157 -56.29 -40.22 -10.08
C LEU A 157 -57.00 -41.56 -9.92
N VAL A 158 -57.22 -41.97 -8.68
CA VAL A 158 -57.76 -43.29 -8.32
C VAL A 158 -59.16 -43.10 -7.77
N LEU A 159 -60.12 -43.77 -8.39
CA LEU A 159 -61.49 -43.90 -7.92
C LEU A 159 -61.60 -45.13 -7.02
N LEU A 160 -62.06 -44.93 -5.80
CA LEU A 160 -62.16 -45.92 -4.73
C LEU A 160 -63.61 -46.05 -4.25
N SER A 161 -63.95 -47.18 -3.62
CA SER A 161 -65.25 -47.41 -2.96
C SER A 161 -65.10 -48.23 -1.68
N GLY A 162 -66.06 -48.11 -0.76
CA GLY A 162 -66.21 -48.98 0.42
C GLY A 162 -65.48 -48.54 1.70
N GLY A 163 -64.85 -47.36 1.71
CA GLY A 163 -64.16 -46.84 2.90
C GLY A 163 -64.00 -45.31 2.89
N ASP A 164 -63.80 -44.74 4.06
CA ASP A 164 -63.82 -43.29 4.30
C ASP A 164 -62.54 -42.56 3.81
N VAL A 165 -62.62 -41.23 3.76
CA VAL A 165 -61.47 -40.36 3.49
C VAL A 165 -60.43 -40.49 4.61
N GLY A 166 -59.15 -40.52 4.26
CA GLY A 166 -58.05 -40.50 5.23
C GLY A 166 -57.55 -41.88 5.67
N CYS A 167 -58.08 -42.98 5.11
CA CYS A 167 -57.48 -44.30 5.26
C CYS A 167 -56.04 -44.31 4.71
N GLU A 168 -55.15 -45.11 5.31
CA GLU A 168 -53.73 -45.15 4.95
C GLU A 168 -53.54 -45.55 3.48
N ILE A 169 -52.67 -44.83 2.77
CA ILE A 169 -52.21 -45.16 1.42
C ILE A 169 -50.72 -45.40 1.49
N ARG A 170 -50.30 -46.64 1.19
CA ARG A 170 -48.89 -47.03 1.25
C ARG A 170 -48.38 -47.32 -0.15
N LEU A 171 -47.39 -46.55 -0.58
CA LEU A 171 -46.61 -46.87 -1.79
C LEU A 171 -45.34 -47.62 -1.37
N SER A 172 -45.13 -48.79 -1.96
CA SER A 172 -43.94 -49.60 -1.77
C SER A 172 -43.33 -49.97 -3.12
N GLY A 173 -42.05 -50.31 -3.10
CA GLY A 173 -41.28 -50.72 -4.27
C GLY A 173 -39.80 -50.62 -3.98
N GLY A 174 -39.00 -51.43 -4.66
CA GLY A 174 -37.56 -51.45 -4.46
C GLY A 174 -36.83 -50.64 -5.54
N ILE A 175 -35.92 -49.77 -5.11
CA ILE A 175 -35.06 -48.96 -5.99
C ILE A 175 -33.61 -49.26 -5.67
N ARG A 176 -32.81 -49.59 -6.70
CA ARG A 176 -31.38 -49.88 -6.54
C ARG A 176 -30.68 -48.64 -5.98
N ASP A 177 -29.97 -48.80 -4.86
CA ASP A 177 -29.27 -47.73 -4.15
C ASP A 177 -30.17 -46.52 -3.81
N GLY A 178 -31.47 -46.77 -3.61
CA GLY A 178 -32.49 -45.75 -3.39
C GLY A 178 -33.61 -46.19 -2.46
N GLU A 179 -34.59 -45.31 -2.27
CA GLU A 179 -35.74 -45.56 -1.40
C GLU A 179 -37.02 -44.95 -1.97
N VAL A 180 -38.16 -45.55 -1.61
CA VAL A 180 -39.50 -44.98 -1.82
C VAL A 180 -39.97 -44.45 -0.48
N HIS A 181 -40.36 -43.19 -0.40
CA HIS A 181 -40.77 -42.57 0.87
C HIS A 181 -41.96 -41.61 0.71
N PRO A 182 -42.76 -41.44 1.77
CA PRO A 182 -43.77 -40.38 1.79
C PRO A 182 -43.08 -39.01 1.73
N ASN A 183 -43.58 -38.13 0.87
CA ASN A 183 -43.10 -36.76 0.72
C ASN A 183 -44.13 -35.77 1.29
N ARG A 184 -43.67 -34.69 1.93
CA ARG A 184 -44.54 -33.60 2.42
C ARG A 184 -44.40 -32.40 1.49
N SER A 185 -45.50 -31.74 1.12
CA SER A 185 -45.41 -30.48 0.36
C SER A 185 -44.72 -29.42 1.20
N ALA A 186 -43.67 -28.79 0.66
CA ALA A 186 -43.24 -27.48 1.13
C ALA A 186 -44.45 -26.53 1.04
N THR A 187 -44.74 -25.83 2.13
CA THR A 187 -45.79 -24.80 2.14
C THR A 187 -45.41 -23.65 1.17
N PRO A 188 -46.37 -22.87 0.63
CA PRO A 188 -46.05 -21.78 -0.31
C PRO A 188 -45.02 -20.76 0.21
N ASP A 189 -44.87 -20.65 1.53
CA ASP A 189 -43.93 -19.75 2.20
C ASP A 189 -42.56 -20.37 2.51
N GLU A 190 -42.38 -21.67 2.31
CA GLU A 190 -41.07 -22.32 2.47
C GLU A 190 -40.20 -22.07 1.23
N LYS A 191 -39.49 -20.94 1.22
CA LYS A 191 -38.38 -20.73 0.28
C LYS A 191 -37.30 -21.78 0.55
N PRO A 192 -36.95 -22.64 -0.43
CA PRO A 192 -35.83 -23.54 -0.27
C PRO A 192 -34.57 -22.72 -0.01
N PRO A 193 -33.73 -23.11 0.97
CA PRO A 193 -32.51 -22.37 1.23
C PRO A 193 -31.63 -22.41 -0.02
N LEU A 194 -31.30 -21.22 -0.56
CA LEU A 194 -30.45 -21.05 -1.75
C LEU A 194 -29.07 -21.71 -1.61
N PHE A 195 -28.63 -21.95 -0.36
CA PHE A 195 -27.38 -22.61 -0.02
C PHE A 195 -27.60 -23.68 1.04
N SER A 196 -26.94 -24.83 0.89
CA SER A 196 -26.92 -25.86 1.94
C SER A 196 -26.31 -25.30 3.23
N ARG A 197 -26.64 -25.88 4.39
CA ARG A 197 -26.05 -25.47 5.68
C ARG A 197 -24.52 -25.52 5.65
N ALA A 198 -23.95 -26.48 4.93
CA ALA A 198 -22.51 -26.62 4.72
C ALA A 198 -21.95 -25.46 3.88
N ALA A 199 -22.59 -25.12 2.75
CA ALA A 199 -22.18 -24.00 1.91
C ALA A 199 -22.21 -22.67 2.69
N ARG A 200 -23.24 -22.45 3.52
CA ARG A 200 -23.34 -21.24 4.36
C ARG A 200 -22.21 -21.13 5.39
N MET A 201 -21.81 -22.24 6.03
CA MET A 201 -20.69 -22.25 6.98
C MET A 201 -19.36 -21.93 6.28
N ILE A 202 -19.14 -22.50 5.09
CA ILE A 202 -17.92 -22.24 4.29
C ILE A 202 -17.83 -20.78 3.87
N THR A 203 -18.94 -20.18 3.40
CA THR A 203 -18.97 -18.77 3.01
C THR A 203 -18.65 -17.85 4.20
N ILE A 204 -19.24 -18.11 5.38
CA ILE A 204 -18.97 -17.32 6.60
C ILE A 204 -17.48 -17.39 6.97
N MET A 205 -16.92 -18.61 6.96
CA MET A 205 -15.52 -18.85 7.30
C MET A 205 -14.56 -18.12 6.36
N LEU A 206 -14.82 -18.17 5.04
CA LEU A 206 -14.03 -17.45 4.03
C LEU A 206 -14.15 -15.93 4.17
N THR A 207 -15.36 -15.39 4.41
CA THR A 207 -15.54 -13.95 4.60
C THR A 207 -14.83 -13.44 5.85
N LEU A 208 -14.83 -14.22 6.93
CA LEU A 208 -14.12 -13.86 8.16
C LEU A 208 -12.60 -13.83 7.91
N SER A 209 -12.06 -14.82 7.19
CA SER A 209 -10.63 -14.84 6.83
C SER A 209 -10.21 -13.66 5.96
N VAL A 210 -11.03 -13.23 5.01
CA VAL A 210 -10.72 -12.07 4.15
C VAL A 210 -10.75 -10.77 4.94
N LEU A 211 -11.74 -10.60 5.82
CA LEU A 211 -11.86 -9.41 6.66
C LEU A 211 -10.71 -9.30 7.68
N THR A 212 -10.27 -10.40 8.27
CA THR A 212 -9.11 -10.39 9.18
C THR A 212 -7.82 -10.07 8.43
N LEU A 213 -7.64 -10.59 7.22
CA LEU A 213 -6.47 -10.27 6.38
C LEU A 213 -6.45 -8.77 6.00
N ALA A 214 -7.59 -8.23 5.58
CA ALA A 214 -7.73 -6.81 5.24
C ALA A 214 -7.47 -5.90 6.46
N GLY A 215 -7.92 -6.29 7.66
CA GLY A 215 -7.65 -5.56 8.90
C GLY A 215 -6.16 -5.49 9.25
N ILE A 216 -5.41 -6.58 9.07
CA ILE A 216 -3.96 -6.61 9.32
C ILE A 216 -3.21 -5.70 8.35
N VAL A 217 -3.56 -5.74 7.05
CA VAL A 217 -2.93 -4.88 6.03
C VAL A 217 -3.15 -3.40 6.30
N VAL A 218 -4.31 -3.02 6.84
CA VAL A 218 -4.67 -1.62 7.12
C VAL A 218 -4.14 -1.13 8.46
N SER A 219 -3.92 -2.02 9.44
CA SER A 219 -3.55 -1.65 10.81
C SER A 219 -2.08 -1.90 11.17
N GLY A 220 -1.30 -2.48 10.26
CA GLY A 220 0.12 -2.74 10.45
C GLY A 220 0.98 -1.49 10.24
N ASP A 221 1.07 -0.61 11.23
CA ASP A 221 2.04 0.52 11.34
C ASP A 221 3.50 0.04 11.55
N GLY A 222 3.83 -1.16 11.08
CA GLY A 222 5.12 -1.83 11.30
C GLY A 222 5.94 -2.03 10.04
N THR A 223 5.62 -1.33 8.93
CA THR A 223 6.52 -1.34 7.77
C THR A 223 7.87 -0.76 8.22
N PRO A 224 8.98 -1.51 8.12
CA PRO A 224 10.31 -0.94 8.31
C PRO A 224 10.37 0.33 7.47
N PRO A 225 10.83 1.44 8.04
CA PRO A 225 10.78 2.69 7.32
C PRO A 225 11.63 2.51 6.04
N PRO A 226 11.28 3.21 4.94
CA PRO A 226 11.97 3.06 3.66
C PRO A 226 13.49 3.08 3.85
N ILE A 227 14.23 2.29 3.06
CA ILE A 227 15.70 2.19 3.16
C ILE A 227 16.32 3.60 3.29
N GLY A 228 16.93 3.90 4.45
CA GLY A 228 17.51 5.22 4.74
C GLY A 228 16.70 6.11 5.70
N CYS A 229 15.61 5.61 6.26
CA CYS A 229 14.84 6.29 7.30
C CYS A 229 15.17 5.77 8.71
N ALA A 230 15.23 6.67 9.68
CA ALA A 230 15.35 6.37 11.10
C ALA A 230 14.62 7.44 11.93
N HIS A 231 14.19 7.09 13.13
CA HIS A 231 13.46 8.01 14.03
C HIS A 231 14.41 8.74 15.00
N GLY A 232 13.91 9.79 15.63
CA GLY A 232 14.62 10.53 16.68
C GLY A 232 14.96 11.97 16.28
N THR A 233 15.90 12.59 17.00
CA THR A 233 16.30 13.98 16.77
C THR A 233 17.79 14.08 16.44
N LEU A 234 18.10 14.76 15.34
CA LEU A 234 19.45 15.01 14.86
C LEU A 234 19.67 16.52 14.75
N LYS A 235 20.75 17.01 15.35
CA LYS A 235 21.22 18.38 15.13
C LYS A 235 22.25 18.40 14.01
N VAL A 236 22.15 19.38 13.12
CA VAL A 236 23.12 19.63 12.04
C VAL A 236 23.63 21.05 12.18
N THR A 237 24.94 21.23 12.33
CA THR A 237 25.61 22.52 12.58
C THR A 237 26.68 22.81 11.53
N GLY A 238 27.34 23.97 11.61
CA GLY A 238 28.53 24.29 10.83
C GLY A 238 28.27 25.23 9.66
N SER A 239 28.60 24.78 8.45
CA SER A 239 28.57 25.56 7.21
C SER A 239 27.29 26.38 7.04
N THR A 240 27.47 27.70 6.96
CA THR A 240 26.39 28.64 6.59
C THR A 240 26.19 28.67 5.08
N ALA A 241 27.26 28.43 4.31
CA ALA A 241 27.26 28.28 2.87
C ALA A 241 26.28 27.19 2.41
N PHE A 242 26.28 26.06 3.13
CA PHE A 242 25.48 24.88 2.80
C PHE A 242 24.14 24.82 3.55
N ALA A 243 23.86 25.79 4.43
CA ALA A 243 22.66 25.78 5.27
C ALA A 243 21.33 25.75 4.48
N PRO A 244 21.17 26.46 3.34
CA PRO A 244 19.95 26.36 2.53
C PRO A 244 19.68 24.93 2.04
N VAL A 245 20.74 24.24 1.58
CA VAL A 245 20.68 22.83 1.15
C VAL A 245 20.23 21.96 2.31
N LEU A 246 20.86 22.10 3.48
CA LEU A 246 20.54 21.29 4.65
C LEU A 246 19.11 21.50 5.14
N LYS A 247 18.60 22.74 5.10
CA LYS A 247 17.21 23.04 5.48
C LYS A 247 16.22 22.33 4.56
N GLU A 248 16.43 22.39 3.25
CA GLU A 248 15.55 21.71 2.30
C GLU A 248 15.67 20.18 2.38
N VAL A 249 16.89 19.64 2.49
CA VAL A 249 17.10 18.20 2.68
C VAL A 249 16.48 17.73 4.00
N ALA A 250 16.63 18.48 5.09
CA ALA A 250 16.01 18.18 6.38
C ALA A 250 14.47 18.17 6.26
N GLN A 251 13.88 19.13 5.56
CA GLN A 251 12.44 19.17 5.33
C GLN A 251 11.97 17.94 4.54
N LYS A 252 12.63 17.62 3.42
CA LYS A 252 12.31 16.44 2.61
C LYS A 252 12.50 15.13 3.38
N TYR A 253 13.59 15.01 4.13
CA TYR A 253 13.84 13.84 4.98
C TYR A 253 12.73 13.62 6.02
N GLN A 254 12.28 14.69 6.69
CA GLN A 254 11.21 14.60 7.69
C GLN A 254 9.84 14.31 7.06
N GLN A 255 9.63 14.68 5.79
CA GLN A 255 8.42 14.32 5.03
C GLN A 255 8.46 12.84 4.61
N ASP A 256 9.62 12.36 4.17
CA ASP A 256 9.80 10.99 3.68
C ASP A 256 9.92 9.97 4.83
N CYS A 257 10.43 10.40 5.98
CA CYS A 257 10.73 9.56 7.14
C CYS A 257 9.98 10.07 8.38
N GLU A 258 8.78 9.52 8.61
CA GLU A 258 7.97 9.86 9.79
C GLU A 258 8.75 9.64 11.11
N GLY A 259 8.51 10.49 12.11
CA GLY A 259 9.17 10.39 13.42
C GLY A 259 10.65 10.80 13.45
N ALA A 260 11.21 11.28 12.34
CA ALA A 260 12.50 11.96 12.31
C ALA A 260 12.34 13.46 12.59
N THR A 261 13.31 14.06 13.28
CA THR A 261 13.43 15.51 13.45
C THR A 261 14.86 15.93 13.18
N VAL A 262 15.06 16.82 12.21
CA VAL A 262 16.39 17.32 11.84
C VAL A 262 16.42 18.83 12.06
N VAL A 263 17.24 19.28 13.01
CA VAL A 263 17.38 20.69 13.39
C VAL A 263 18.66 21.23 12.80
N VAL A 264 18.54 22.20 11.88
CA VAL A 264 19.68 22.88 11.25
C VAL A 264 20.00 24.17 12.00
N ASP A 265 21.19 24.23 12.58
CA ASP A 265 21.70 25.34 13.39
C ASP A 265 23.11 25.74 12.90
N ALA A 266 23.17 26.31 11.71
CA ALA A 266 24.41 26.69 11.04
C ALA A 266 24.90 28.07 11.50
N HIS A 267 26.15 28.15 11.96
CA HIS A 267 26.76 29.37 12.46
C HIS A 267 28.29 29.43 12.20
N GLY A 268 28.75 28.73 11.17
CA GLY A 268 30.13 28.75 10.69
C GLY A 268 30.82 27.39 10.82
N SER A 269 31.56 27.02 9.78
CA SER A 269 32.20 25.71 9.62
C SER A 269 33.13 25.39 10.80
N THR A 270 33.99 26.34 11.21
CA THR A 270 34.92 26.11 12.34
C THR A 270 34.22 26.11 13.69
N ALA A 271 33.12 26.84 13.85
CA ALA A 271 32.33 26.78 15.07
C ALA A 271 31.62 25.42 15.19
N GLY A 272 30.94 24.96 14.13
CA GLY A 272 30.27 23.67 14.12
C GLY A 272 31.21 22.47 14.32
N ILE A 273 32.43 22.52 13.76
CA ILE A 273 33.44 21.48 14.01
C ILE A 273 33.86 21.43 15.49
N ARG A 274 34.02 22.60 16.13
CA ARG A 274 34.34 22.68 17.56
C ARG A 274 33.19 22.18 18.42
N ASP A 275 31.95 22.53 18.08
CA ASP A 275 30.75 22.04 18.75
C ASP A 275 30.65 20.50 18.71
N LEU A 276 30.91 19.91 17.53
CA LEU A 276 30.91 18.47 17.37
C LEU A 276 32.00 17.79 18.20
N ALA A 277 33.21 18.36 18.20
CA ALA A 277 34.31 17.84 19.00
C ALA A 277 34.03 17.94 20.51
N ALA A 278 33.43 19.04 20.97
CA ALA A 278 33.04 19.24 22.36
C ALA A 278 31.92 18.25 22.76
N ALA A 279 30.84 18.17 21.98
CA ALA A 279 29.71 17.27 22.24
C ALA A 279 30.14 15.81 22.32
N GLY A 280 31.11 15.39 21.50
CA GLY A 280 31.64 14.03 21.55
C GLY A 280 32.55 13.75 22.77
N LYS A 281 33.23 14.76 23.31
CA LYS A 281 34.02 14.65 24.56
C LYS A 281 33.13 14.61 25.79
N ASP A 282 32.01 15.33 25.77
CA ASP A 282 31.05 15.42 26.87
C ASP A 282 30.09 14.22 26.96
N GLY A 283 30.08 13.33 25.95
CA GLY A 283 29.29 12.10 25.95
C GLY A 283 29.71 11.12 27.04
N LYS A 284 29.13 11.27 28.24
CA LYS A 284 29.42 10.48 29.46
C LYS A 284 28.70 9.12 29.54
N ASP A 285 27.81 8.79 28.59
CA ASP A 285 26.85 7.70 28.77
C ASP A 285 27.21 6.38 28.05
N GLY A 286 28.46 6.21 27.63
CA GLY A 286 28.97 4.89 27.22
C GLY A 286 28.46 4.32 25.88
N THR A 287 27.71 5.08 25.08
CA THR A 287 27.16 4.60 23.78
C THR A 287 27.82 5.15 22.52
N GLY A 288 28.67 6.18 22.61
CA GLY A 288 29.48 6.65 21.47
C GLY A 288 28.69 7.40 20.38
N THR A 289 29.32 8.47 19.86
CA THR A 289 28.81 9.35 18.78
C THR A 289 27.57 10.18 19.14
N PRO A 290 27.69 11.50 19.43
CA PRO A 290 26.55 12.41 19.56
C PRO A 290 25.65 12.39 18.31
N SER A 291 24.34 12.65 18.51
CA SER A 291 23.37 12.91 17.42
C SER A 291 23.57 14.32 16.85
N LEU A 292 24.78 14.58 16.36
CA LEU A 292 25.23 15.85 15.82
C LEU A 292 26.12 15.60 14.60
N ILE A 293 25.83 16.31 13.51
CA ILE A 293 26.68 16.37 12.31
C ILE A 293 27.14 17.82 12.13
N ALA A 294 28.44 18.01 11.82
CA ALA A 294 28.98 19.33 11.49
C ALA A 294 29.36 19.41 10.01
N LEU A 295 28.82 20.39 9.30
CA LEU A 295 29.16 20.68 7.90
C LEU A 295 30.32 21.67 7.82
N SER A 296 31.18 21.52 6.82
CA SER A 296 32.32 22.40 6.62
C SER A 296 32.72 22.47 5.15
N ASP A 297 32.86 23.71 4.66
CA ASP A 297 33.24 24.14 3.31
C ASP A 297 34.68 23.76 2.94
N GLY A 298 35.33 22.93 3.75
CA GLY A 298 36.71 22.52 3.60
C GLY A 298 37.11 21.56 4.71
N PRO A 299 38.34 21.03 4.64
CA PRO A 299 38.80 20.02 5.57
C PRO A 299 38.86 20.59 6.99
N LYS A 300 38.50 19.75 7.96
CA LYS A 300 38.69 20.04 9.39
C LYS A 300 40.18 20.31 9.71
N PRO A 301 40.46 21.01 10.82
CA PRO A 301 41.79 21.09 11.38
C PRO A 301 42.43 19.70 11.63
N GLY A 302 43.76 19.63 11.52
CA GLY A 302 44.53 18.38 11.59
C GLY A 302 44.54 17.71 12.98
N ASP A 303 44.18 18.43 14.04
CA ASP A 303 44.26 18.03 15.45
C ASP A 303 42.98 17.38 15.99
N MET A 304 42.13 16.84 15.10
CA MET A 304 40.84 16.23 15.48
C MET A 304 40.67 14.81 14.89
N PRO A 305 41.51 13.82 15.26
CA PRO A 305 41.45 12.45 14.72
C PRO A 305 40.18 11.67 15.08
N GLU A 306 39.44 12.12 16.08
CA GLU A 306 38.16 11.56 16.52
C GLU A 306 37.02 11.82 15.52
N LEU A 307 37.13 12.87 14.71
CA LEU A 307 36.13 13.20 13.70
C LEU A 307 36.29 12.33 12.45
N ARG A 308 35.17 11.89 11.88
CA ARG A 308 35.11 11.14 10.62
C ARG A 308 34.54 12.02 9.54
N GLU A 309 35.24 12.05 8.40
CA GLU A 309 34.87 12.86 7.25
C GLU A 309 33.94 12.09 6.31
N ASN A 310 32.91 12.77 5.80
CA ASN A 310 32.10 12.32 4.68
C ASN A 310 32.06 13.45 3.65
N ARG A 311 32.53 13.19 2.43
CA ARG A 311 32.53 14.19 1.35
C ARG A 311 31.14 14.23 0.73
N ILE A 312 30.50 15.40 0.74
CA ILE A 312 29.09 15.56 0.36
C ILE A 312 28.95 16.16 -1.03
N ALA A 313 29.58 17.30 -1.27
CA ALA A 313 29.50 18.01 -2.53
C ALA A 313 30.76 18.83 -2.80
N VAL A 314 30.94 19.31 -4.03
CA VAL A 314 31.85 20.40 -4.36
C VAL A 314 31.04 21.69 -4.42
N SER A 315 31.44 22.68 -3.64
CA SER A 315 30.90 24.03 -3.63
C SER A 315 31.76 24.94 -4.50
N VAL A 316 31.10 25.71 -5.36
CA VAL A 316 31.74 26.73 -6.21
C VAL A 316 31.40 28.10 -5.63
N PHE A 317 32.43 28.92 -5.45
CA PHE A 317 32.30 30.26 -4.86
C PHE A 317 32.67 31.34 -5.87
N ALA A 318 32.16 32.54 -5.66
CA ALA A 318 32.40 33.69 -6.51
C ALA A 318 32.87 34.88 -5.68
N LEU A 319 33.73 35.70 -6.29
CA LEU A 319 33.87 37.09 -5.86
C LEU A 319 32.69 37.87 -6.39
N VAL A 320 32.09 38.70 -5.54
CA VAL A 320 30.98 39.58 -5.90
C VAL A 320 31.37 41.03 -5.69
N VAL A 321 30.92 41.90 -6.58
CA VAL A 321 31.11 43.34 -6.49
C VAL A 321 29.77 44.04 -6.61
N ASN A 322 29.64 45.18 -5.93
CA ASN A 322 28.50 46.07 -6.08
C ASN A 322 28.31 46.48 -7.56
N ASP A 323 27.07 46.62 -8.03
CA ASP A 323 26.78 46.96 -9.43
C ASP A 323 27.32 48.32 -9.89
N ASP A 324 27.60 49.24 -8.96
CA ASP A 324 28.28 50.50 -9.27
C ASP A 324 29.71 50.28 -9.78
N VAL A 325 30.30 49.10 -9.59
CA VAL A 325 31.60 48.68 -10.12
C VAL A 325 31.40 47.73 -11.31
N PRO A 326 31.32 48.21 -12.57
CA PRO A 326 30.94 47.39 -13.72
C PRO A 326 32.03 46.42 -14.22
N LEU A 327 33.09 46.19 -13.44
CA LEU A 327 34.18 45.29 -13.82
C LEU A 327 33.70 43.84 -13.79
N LYS A 328 33.82 43.13 -14.91
CA LYS A 328 33.38 41.72 -15.02
C LYS A 328 34.51 40.71 -14.81
N ASN A 329 35.74 41.16 -14.67
CA ASN A 329 36.90 40.29 -14.56
C ASN A 329 37.98 40.93 -13.67
N LEU A 330 38.56 40.12 -12.78
CA LEU A 330 39.74 40.48 -12.01
C LEU A 330 40.81 39.40 -12.17
N SER A 331 42.06 39.82 -12.33
CA SER A 331 43.17 38.86 -12.24
C SER A 331 43.33 38.41 -10.79
N THR A 332 43.73 37.16 -10.56
CA THR A 332 44.04 36.67 -9.20
C THR A 332 45.13 37.52 -8.54
N ARG A 333 46.04 38.09 -9.35
CA ARG A 333 47.04 39.06 -8.87
C ARG A 333 46.38 40.31 -8.31
N ASP A 334 45.39 40.89 -8.99
CA ASP A 334 44.72 42.10 -8.54
C ASP A 334 43.79 41.84 -7.36
N VAL A 335 43.12 40.68 -7.32
CA VAL A 335 42.37 40.23 -6.13
C VAL A 335 43.30 40.16 -4.92
N ARG A 336 44.49 39.57 -5.08
CA ARG A 336 45.50 39.54 -4.01
C ARG A 336 45.93 40.95 -3.60
N ARG A 337 46.04 41.91 -4.52
CA ARG A 337 46.41 43.30 -4.17
C ARG A 337 45.27 44.04 -3.45
N LEU A 338 44.02 43.85 -3.89
CA LEU A 338 42.81 44.36 -3.25
C LEU A 338 42.73 43.90 -1.79
N TYR A 339 42.82 42.58 -1.56
CA TYR A 339 42.73 41.99 -0.22
C TYR A 339 43.95 42.21 0.67
N ARG A 340 44.97 42.92 0.16
CA ARG A 340 46.11 43.46 0.93
C ARG A 340 45.97 44.94 1.24
N GLY A 341 44.95 45.60 0.71
CA GLY A 341 44.78 47.04 0.80
C GLY A 341 45.78 47.83 -0.05
N GLU A 342 46.48 47.17 -0.99
CA GLU A 342 47.38 47.85 -1.94
C GLU A 342 46.59 48.60 -3.01
N ILE A 343 45.34 48.20 -3.25
CA ILE A 343 44.40 48.88 -4.13
C ILE A 343 43.29 49.47 -3.24
N THR A 344 43.17 50.79 -3.28
CA THR A 344 42.26 51.57 -2.41
C THR A 344 41.08 52.16 -3.16
N ASP A 345 41.13 52.19 -4.50
CA ASP A 345 40.18 52.85 -5.38
C ASP A 345 40.04 52.07 -6.69
N TRP A 346 38.81 51.89 -7.17
CA TRP A 346 38.52 51.08 -8.35
C TRP A 346 39.11 51.63 -9.66
N ARG A 347 39.43 52.94 -9.75
CA ARG A 347 40.13 53.50 -10.91
C ARG A 347 41.49 52.87 -11.16
N GLN A 348 42.14 52.37 -10.11
CA GLN A 348 43.44 51.69 -10.23
C GLN A 348 43.34 50.37 -11.02
N LEU A 349 42.13 49.87 -11.22
CA LEU A 349 41.79 48.69 -12.02
C LEU A 349 40.95 49.04 -13.26
N GLY A 350 40.88 50.33 -13.63
CA GLY A 350 40.07 50.80 -14.76
C GLY A 350 38.57 50.89 -14.47
N GLY A 351 38.18 50.85 -13.19
CA GLY A 351 36.80 51.05 -12.73
C GLY A 351 36.46 52.52 -12.43
N PRO A 352 35.31 52.76 -11.78
CA PRO A 352 34.81 54.10 -11.42
C PRO A 352 35.60 54.72 -10.27
N ASP A 353 35.40 56.02 -10.03
CA ASP A 353 35.91 56.77 -8.87
C ASP A 353 35.15 56.38 -7.59
N LEU A 354 35.40 55.16 -7.12
CA LEU A 354 34.82 54.59 -5.91
C LEU A 354 35.92 53.99 -5.05
N ALA A 355 35.86 54.28 -3.75
CA ALA A 355 36.74 53.66 -2.77
C ALA A 355 36.42 52.16 -2.64
N VAL A 356 37.46 51.33 -2.52
CA VAL A 356 37.31 49.90 -2.29
C VAL A 356 36.83 49.66 -0.84
N ARG A 357 35.74 48.91 -0.69
CA ARG A 357 35.23 48.43 0.59
C ARG A 357 35.21 46.92 0.59
N MET A 358 35.95 46.28 1.51
CA MET A 358 35.96 44.83 1.63
C MET A 358 34.93 44.37 2.65
N VAL A 359 33.98 43.58 2.19
CA VAL A 359 33.01 42.89 3.04
C VAL A 359 33.46 41.44 3.12
N SER A 360 33.86 41.00 4.30
CA SER A 360 34.40 39.68 4.54
C SER A 360 33.58 38.94 5.59
N ARG A 361 33.93 37.68 5.83
CA ARG A 361 33.34 36.87 6.88
C ARG A 361 34.21 36.83 8.13
N ASP A 362 33.61 36.48 9.26
CA ASP A 362 34.33 36.24 10.51
C ASP A 362 35.31 35.04 10.40
N ALA A 363 36.08 34.80 11.47
CA ALA A 363 37.06 33.71 11.51
C ALA A 363 36.43 32.30 11.51
N ASN A 364 35.12 32.17 11.77
CA ASN A 364 34.42 30.89 11.80
C ASN A 364 33.99 30.41 10.40
N SER A 365 34.05 31.28 9.40
CA SER A 365 33.62 30.97 8.03
C SER A 365 34.56 30.02 7.30
N GLY A 366 34.01 28.90 6.81
CA GLY A 366 34.68 28.02 5.85
C GLY A 366 34.93 28.72 4.52
N THR A 367 33.93 29.43 3.99
CA THR A 367 34.02 30.25 2.76
C THR A 367 35.26 31.16 2.75
N ARG A 368 35.53 31.84 3.88
CA ARG A 368 36.72 32.68 4.09
C ARG A 368 38.02 31.87 4.03
N GLN A 369 38.06 30.75 4.73
CA GLN A 369 39.25 29.89 4.77
C GLN A 369 39.57 29.31 3.39
N VAL A 370 38.53 28.94 2.63
CA VAL A 370 38.67 28.53 1.23
C VAL A 370 39.23 29.67 0.40
N PHE A 371 38.68 30.87 0.50
CA PHE A 371 39.15 32.04 -0.25
C PHE A 371 40.62 32.34 0.02
N GLN A 372 41.00 32.33 1.31
CA GLN A 372 42.38 32.55 1.73
C GLN A 372 43.33 31.49 1.21
N ARG A 373 42.94 30.21 1.24
CA ARG A 373 43.77 29.09 0.80
C ARG A 373 43.88 28.99 -0.72
N ARG A 374 42.74 29.07 -1.43
CA ARG A 374 42.63 28.80 -2.87
C ARG A 374 42.94 30.02 -3.73
N VAL A 375 42.60 31.22 -3.28
CA VAL A 375 42.75 32.45 -4.08
C VAL A 375 43.88 33.33 -3.54
N LEU A 376 43.80 33.74 -2.27
CA LEU A 376 44.75 34.72 -1.72
C LEU A 376 46.14 34.16 -1.44
N GLY A 377 46.22 32.88 -1.05
CA GLY A 377 47.42 32.21 -0.56
C GLY A 377 47.88 32.66 0.83
N ARG A 378 47.08 33.47 1.55
CA ARG A 378 47.35 33.97 2.90
C ARG A 378 46.09 34.57 3.54
N GLY A 379 46.19 34.92 4.82
CA GLY A 379 45.14 35.67 5.54
C GLY A 379 44.91 37.08 4.99
N GLU A 380 43.70 37.57 5.20
CA GLU A 380 43.31 38.96 4.88
C GLU A 380 43.90 39.96 5.89
N ILE A 381 43.85 41.25 5.55
CA ILE A 381 44.20 42.34 6.48
C ILE A 381 43.25 42.37 7.70
N ALA A 382 43.67 43.06 8.76
CA ALA A 382 42.88 43.22 9.97
C ALA A 382 41.51 43.87 9.70
N ASN A 383 40.54 43.57 10.57
CA ASN A 383 39.25 44.27 10.58
C ASN A 383 39.50 45.77 10.85
N SER A 384 38.95 46.64 10.00
CA SER A 384 39.12 48.10 10.11
C SER A 384 37.81 48.86 10.23
N SER A 385 36.68 48.15 10.23
CA SER A 385 35.33 48.72 10.36
C SER A 385 34.39 47.70 11.00
N VAL A 386 33.61 48.12 12.00
CA VAL A 386 32.54 47.32 12.61
C VAL A 386 31.23 47.42 11.82
N ASP A 387 30.94 48.57 11.22
CA ASP A 387 29.67 48.85 10.54
C ASP A 387 29.75 48.80 9.00
N CYS A 388 30.90 48.40 8.46
CA CYS A 388 31.21 48.37 7.02
C CYS A 388 31.22 49.73 6.30
N VAL A 389 30.95 50.84 7.00
CA VAL A 389 30.79 52.18 6.41
C VAL A 389 31.87 53.13 6.90
N HIS A 390 32.18 53.11 8.19
CA HIS A 390 33.15 53.98 8.82
C HIS A 390 34.42 53.22 9.16
N LYS A 391 35.57 53.84 8.89
CA LYS A 391 36.88 53.27 9.22
C LYS A 391 37.23 53.56 10.69
N ASP A 392 37.22 52.52 11.51
CA ASP A 392 37.57 52.58 12.95
C ASP A 392 39.08 52.72 13.15
N ASP A 393 39.87 52.01 12.33
CA ASP A 393 41.32 52.13 12.31
C ASP A 393 41.78 53.08 11.19
N ARG A 394 42.13 54.31 11.56
CA ARG A 394 42.61 55.34 10.61
C ARG A 394 43.89 54.98 9.87
N THR A 395 44.68 54.03 10.39
CA THR A 395 45.92 53.57 9.75
C THR A 395 45.67 52.50 8.69
N ALA A 396 44.50 51.87 8.71
CA ALA A 396 44.13 50.90 7.70
C ALA A 396 44.04 51.56 6.31
N PRO A 397 44.56 50.94 5.25
CA PRO A 397 44.53 51.54 3.91
C PRO A 397 43.10 51.61 3.34
N VAL A 398 42.24 50.66 3.69
CA VAL A 398 40.88 50.47 3.16
C VAL A 398 39.92 50.02 4.26
N ILE A 399 38.62 50.16 4.02
CA ILE A 399 37.60 49.58 4.88
C ILE A 399 37.56 48.07 4.64
N ARG A 400 37.65 47.31 5.73
CA ARG A 400 37.34 45.89 5.78
C ARG A 400 36.48 45.64 7.01
N CYS A 401 35.32 45.05 6.79
CA CYS A 401 34.44 44.57 7.85
C CYS A 401 34.28 43.05 7.79
N GLU A 402 33.87 42.44 8.91
CA GLU A 402 33.60 41.01 9.03
C GLU A 402 32.15 40.77 9.45
N LEU A 403 31.46 39.87 8.76
CA LEU A 403 30.05 39.52 8.97
C LEU A 403 29.88 38.02 9.25
N ASP A 404 28.77 37.64 9.88
CA ASP A 404 28.57 36.29 10.42
C ASP A 404 28.02 35.30 9.39
N SER A 405 27.42 35.75 8.30
CA SER A 405 26.65 34.93 7.36
C SER A 405 26.84 35.36 5.90
N THR A 406 26.56 34.44 4.97
CA THR A 406 26.59 34.72 3.53
C THR A 406 25.59 35.81 3.16
N ASP A 407 24.36 35.72 3.69
CA ASP A 407 23.28 36.68 3.38
C ASP A 407 23.66 38.10 3.76
N GLN A 408 24.29 38.29 4.94
CA GLN A 408 24.80 39.60 5.37
C GLN A 408 25.89 40.14 4.44
N VAL A 409 26.80 39.30 3.96
CA VAL A 409 27.84 39.73 3.00
C VAL A 409 27.20 40.18 1.69
N LEU A 410 26.30 39.37 1.13
CA LEU A 410 25.62 39.69 -0.13
C LEU A 410 24.80 40.98 -0.02
N SER A 411 24.00 41.14 1.04
CA SER A 411 23.21 42.36 1.24
C SER A 411 24.11 43.59 1.39
N THR A 412 25.17 43.49 2.18
CA THR A 412 26.08 44.62 2.41
C THR A 412 26.86 44.99 1.16
N VAL A 413 27.28 44.01 0.34
CA VAL A 413 27.92 44.28 -0.96
C VAL A 413 26.94 44.96 -1.92
N ALA A 414 25.68 44.52 -1.96
CA ALA A 414 24.66 45.13 -2.81
C ALA A 414 24.30 46.57 -2.38
N GLU A 415 24.37 46.87 -1.08
CA GLU A 415 24.00 48.20 -0.55
C GLU A 415 25.13 49.24 -0.65
N LEU A 416 26.40 48.81 -0.54
CA LEU A 416 27.52 49.74 -0.40
C LEU A 416 28.27 49.95 -1.73
N PRO A 417 28.26 51.18 -2.29
CA PRO A 417 29.05 51.49 -3.49
C PRO A 417 30.52 51.19 -3.31
N GLY A 418 31.12 50.53 -4.32
CA GLY A 418 32.52 50.13 -4.29
C GLY A 418 32.83 48.90 -3.42
N ALA A 419 31.81 48.22 -2.90
CA ALA A 419 32.03 47.01 -2.11
C ALA A 419 32.40 45.79 -2.95
N ILE A 420 33.28 44.95 -2.38
CA ILE A 420 33.64 43.62 -2.86
C ILE A 420 33.50 42.63 -1.71
N GLY A 421 32.96 41.45 -2.01
CA GLY A 421 32.88 40.33 -1.09
C GLY A 421 32.96 39.00 -1.83
N TYR A 422 32.50 37.95 -1.17
CA TYR A 422 32.47 36.60 -1.74
C TYR A 422 31.33 35.78 -1.15
N SER A 423 30.85 34.82 -1.92
CA SER A 423 29.80 33.89 -1.52
C SER A 423 29.82 32.63 -2.38
N GLU A 424 28.91 31.71 -2.10
CA GLU A 424 28.55 30.61 -3.00
C GLU A 424 27.96 31.17 -4.29
N LEU A 425 28.27 30.56 -5.44
CA LEU A 425 27.89 31.06 -6.77
C LEU A 425 26.37 31.24 -6.91
N ASN A 426 25.59 30.21 -6.59
CA ASN A 426 24.14 30.27 -6.73
C ASN A 426 23.47 31.28 -5.77
N ALA A 427 24.10 31.58 -4.62
CA ALA A 427 23.63 32.65 -3.74
C ALA A 427 23.93 34.03 -4.35
N ALA A 428 25.13 34.22 -4.91
CA ALA A 428 25.50 35.43 -5.65
C ALA A 428 24.57 35.70 -6.83
N ASP A 429 24.28 34.69 -7.64
CA ASP A 429 23.47 34.83 -8.87
C ASP A 429 22.03 35.24 -8.60
N ARG A 430 21.52 34.99 -7.38
CA ARG A 430 20.16 35.37 -6.95
C ARG A 430 20.11 36.72 -6.24
N ALA A 431 21.25 37.26 -5.84
CA ALA A 431 21.32 38.51 -5.09
C ALA A 431 21.23 39.72 -6.04
N PRO A 432 20.25 40.62 -5.88
CA PRO A 432 20.17 41.84 -6.68
C PRO A 432 21.17 42.91 -6.19
N GLY A 433 21.55 43.84 -7.06
CA GLY A 433 22.41 44.99 -6.73
C GLY A 433 23.91 44.67 -6.68
N LEU A 434 24.28 43.46 -7.07
CA LEU A 434 25.66 43.01 -7.21
C LEU A 434 25.78 42.02 -8.36
N HIS A 435 27.02 41.73 -8.76
CA HIS A 435 27.31 40.66 -9.71
C HIS A 435 28.63 39.96 -9.38
N HIS A 436 28.77 38.71 -9.83
CA HIS A 436 30.03 38.00 -9.73
C HIS A 436 31.04 38.49 -10.77
N VAL A 437 32.33 38.33 -10.48
CA VAL A 437 33.44 38.62 -11.41
C VAL A 437 34.20 37.36 -11.76
N ASN A 438 34.67 37.29 -13.00
CA ASN A 438 35.57 36.24 -13.47
C ASN A 438 36.94 36.36 -12.80
N LEU A 439 37.59 35.22 -12.57
CA LEU A 439 38.97 35.17 -12.09
C LEU A 439 39.87 34.73 -13.23
N ASP A 440 40.84 35.57 -13.59
CA ASP A 440 41.78 35.30 -14.69
C ASP A 440 41.08 34.94 -16.01
N ALA A 441 39.97 35.63 -16.30
CA ALA A 441 39.05 35.41 -17.41
C ALA A 441 38.27 34.07 -17.39
N ASP A 442 38.40 33.26 -16.34
CA ASP A 442 37.62 32.05 -16.11
C ASP A 442 36.38 32.40 -15.26
N PRO A 443 35.14 32.23 -15.77
CA PRO A 443 33.93 32.50 -15.00
C PRO A 443 33.67 31.40 -13.95
N PRO A 444 33.07 31.73 -12.80
CA PRO A 444 32.60 30.71 -11.88
C PRO A 444 31.47 29.89 -12.56
N SER A 445 31.67 28.59 -12.72
CA SER A 445 30.69 27.71 -13.38
C SER A 445 30.71 26.31 -12.81
N VAL A 446 29.57 25.88 -12.27
CA VAL A 446 29.35 24.52 -11.77
C VAL A 446 29.53 23.50 -12.90
N ASP A 447 28.84 23.72 -14.02
CA ASP A 447 28.89 22.82 -15.19
C ASP A 447 30.31 22.68 -15.76
N ALA A 448 31.05 23.78 -15.91
CA ALA A 448 32.40 23.71 -16.46
C ALA A 448 33.38 22.99 -15.53
N ILE A 449 33.19 23.13 -14.21
CA ILE A 449 33.97 22.39 -13.21
C ILE A 449 33.60 20.90 -13.20
N GLU A 450 32.30 20.57 -13.26
CA GLU A 450 31.81 19.18 -13.28
C GLU A 450 32.36 18.39 -14.49
N HIS A 451 32.41 19.04 -15.65
CA HIS A 451 32.91 18.44 -16.88
C HIS A 451 34.43 18.60 -17.09
N GLY A 452 35.14 19.20 -16.13
CA GLY A 452 36.60 19.36 -16.18
C GLY A 452 37.11 20.32 -17.26
N THR A 453 36.28 21.25 -17.72
CA THR A 453 36.63 22.25 -18.75
C THR A 453 37.07 23.59 -18.15
N SER A 454 36.92 23.79 -16.84
CA SER A 454 37.37 24.98 -16.11
C SER A 454 38.37 24.64 -15.00
N ALA A 455 39.37 25.51 -14.84
CA ALA A 455 40.39 25.41 -13.79
C ALA A 455 40.09 26.38 -12.62
N TYR A 456 38.89 26.95 -12.60
CA TYR A 456 38.48 28.00 -11.69
C TYR A 456 38.84 27.64 -10.22
N PRO A 457 39.65 28.49 -9.55
CA PRO A 457 40.34 28.08 -8.34
C PRO A 457 39.46 28.13 -7.10
N TYR A 458 38.42 28.96 -7.10
CA TYR A 458 37.63 29.24 -5.90
C TYR A 458 36.48 28.24 -5.73
N ARG A 459 36.88 27.02 -5.37
CA ARG A 459 36.00 25.88 -5.11
C ARG A 459 36.57 24.99 -4.02
N GLU A 460 35.71 24.27 -3.30
CA GLU A 460 36.15 23.32 -2.27
C GLU A 460 35.11 22.22 -2.04
N ILE A 461 35.55 21.11 -1.47
CA ILE A 461 34.68 20.04 -1.00
C ILE A 461 33.95 20.49 0.28
N GLU A 462 32.64 20.29 0.30
CA GLU A 462 31.79 20.33 1.48
C GLU A 462 31.85 18.96 2.19
N TYR A 463 32.21 18.99 3.47
CA TYR A 463 32.36 17.81 4.31
C TYR A 463 31.29 17.76 5.39
N ALA A 464 30.67 16.60 5.59
CA ALA A 464 29.89 16.29 6.78
C ALA A 464 30.71 15.46 7.75
N TYR A 465 30.96 16.02 8.93
CA TYR A 465 31.71 15.39 10.00
C TYR A 465 30.79 14.77 11.04
N THR A 466 31.17 13.58 11.49
CA THR A 466 30.62 12.92 12.68
C THR A 466 31.72 12.71 13.71
N TYR A 467 31.38 12.64 14.98
CA TYR A 467 32.33 12.24 16.01
C TYR A 467 32.35 10.71 16.10
N GLY A 468 33.45 10.07 15.74
CA GLY A 468 33.48 8.63 15.57
C GLY A 468 32.56 8.15 14.44
N ARG A 469 32.24 6.86 14.44
CA ARG A 469 31.34 6.24 13.47
C ARG A 469 29.95 6.10 14.12
N PRO A 470 28.91 6.77 13.61
CA PRO A 470 27.57 6.61 14.14
C PRO A 470 27.07 5.17 13.95
N PRO A 471 26.20 4.65 14.83
CA PRO A 471 25.52 3.38 14.61
C PRO A 471 24.79 3.35 13.26
N ALA A 472 24.79 2.20 12.58
CA ALA A 472 24.25 2.07 11.23
C ALA A 472 22.74 2.33 11.15
N ASP A 473 22.02 2.08 12.25
CA ASP A 473 20.60 2.30 12.47
C ASP A 473 20.27 3.69 13.04
N SER A 474 21.28 4.53 13.27
CA SER A 474 21.07 5.88 13.82
C SER A 474 20.55 6.85 12.76
N LEU A 475 19.79 7.86 13.23
CA LEU A 475 19.35 8.98 12.41
C LEU A 475 20.52 9.72 11.73
N ALA A 476 21.68 9.85 12.38
CA ALA A 476 22.86 10.45 11.78
C ALA A 476 23.34 9.66 10.54
N SER A 477 23.46 8.33 10.63
CA SER A 477 23.88 7.49 9.50
C SER A 477 22.84 7.49 8.38
N SER A 478 21.56 7.45 8.74
CA SER A 478 20.45 7.48 7.80
C SER A 478 20.37 8.82 7.05
N PHE A 479 20.55 9.94 7.75
CA PHE A 479 20.57 11.27 7.13
C PHE A 479 21.77 11.48 6.20
N LEU A 480 22.98 11.01 6.57
CA LEU A 480 24.15 11.01 5.67
C LEU A 480 23.93 10.15 4.42
N THR A 481 23.23 9.02 4.57
CA THR A 481 22.84 8.16 3.43
C THR A 481 21.86 8.88 2.52
N TYR A 482 20.88 9.60 3.09
CA TYR A 482 19.93 10.39 2.32
C TYR A 482 20.59 11.55 1.59
N LEU A 483 21.57 12.23 2.20
CA LEU A 483 22.38 13.25 1.53
C LEU A 483 23.17 12.72 0.33
N SER A 484 23.63 11.46 0.41
CA SER A 484 24.46 10.83 -0.63
C SER A 484 23.68 10.12 -1.73
N ARG A 485 22.35 10.03 -1.64
CA ARG A 485 21.51 9.27 -2.59
C ARG A 485 20.20 9.99 -2.95
N GLY A 486 19.74 9.77 -4.18
CA GLY A 486 18.39 10.16 -4.62
C GLY A 486 18.07 11.63 -4.37
N ASN A 487 16.96 11.89 -3.68
CA ASN A 487 16.44 13.24 -3.40
C ASN A 487 17.46 14.19 -2.78
N GLY A 488 18.36 13.72 -1.91
CA GLY A 488 19.39 14.57 -1.31
C GLY A 488 20.36 15.14 -2.34
N GLN A 489 20.77 14.32 -3.33
CA GLN A 489 21.66 14.76 -4.41
C GLN A 489 20.97 15.76 -5.35
N ASP A 490 19.66 15.57 -5.59
CA ASP A 490 18.89 16.48 -6.43
C ASP A 490 18.75 17.87 -5.79
N VAL A 491 18.57 17.92 -4.46
CA VAL A 491 18.59 19.19 -3.72
C VAL A 491 19.97 19.84 -3.82
N ILE A 492 21.06 19.08 -3.58
CA ILE A 492 22.43 19.59 -3.68
C ILE A 492 22.67 20.25 -5.06
N ARG A 493 22.25 19.60 -6.14
CA ARG A 493 22.33 20.15 -7.51
C ARG A 493 21.48 21.39 -7.71
N THR A 494 20.25 21.39 -7.19
CA THR A 494 19.31 22.52 -7.31
C THR A 494 19.86 23.81 -6.68
N TYR A 495 20.71 23.69 -5.66
CA TYR A 495 21.40 24.82 -5.05
C TYR A 495 22.76 25.13 -5.67
N GLY A 496 23.13 24.50 -6.78
CA GLY A 496 24.36 24.82 -7.52
C GLY A 496 25.63 24.18 -6.93
N HIS A 497 25.51 23.01 -6.29
CA HIS A 497 26.65 22.23 -5.82
C HIS A 497 26.76 20.91 -6.59
N ILE A 498 27.97 20.38 -6.73
CA ILE A 498 28.22 19.12 -7.45
C ILE A 498 28.25 17.96 -6.44
N PRO A 499 27.28 17.03 -6.41
CA PRO A 499 27.28 15.96 -5.40
C PRO A 499 28.46 15.00 -5.58
N CYS A 500 29.17 14.68 -4.51
CA CYS A 500 30.35 13.80 -4.54
C CYS A 500 30.04 12.35 -4.90
N TRP A 501 28.77 11.93 -4.85
CA TRP A 501 28.32 10.55 -5.07
C TRP A 501 27.75 10.33 -6.49
N THR A 502 28.17 11.17 -7.43
CA THR A 502 27.89 11.05 -8.87
C THR A 502 29.16 10.58 -9.57
N PRO A 503 29.09 9.98 -10.78
CA PRO A 503 30.29 9.54 -11.50
C PRO A 503 31.34 10.64 -11.71
N GLU A 504 30.88 11.86 -12.02
CA GLU A 504 31.70 13.06 -12.21
C GLU A 504 32.18 13.60 -10.86
N GLY A 505 31.27 13.79 -9.91
CA GLY A 505 31.59 14.31 -8.58
C GLY A 505 32.55 13.43 -7.79
N MET A 506 32.50 12.10 -7.94
CA MET A 506 33.45 11.19 -7.30
C MET A 506 34.90 11.48 -7.73
N LYS A 507 35.13 11.90 -8.98
CA LYS A 507 36.47 12.26 -9.45
C LYS A 507 36.94 13.58 -8.87
N LEU A 508 36.03 14.53 -8.69
CA LEU A 508 36.33 15.84 -8.11
C LEU A 508 36.53 15.78 -6.60
N CYS A 509 35.86 14.82 -5.95
CA CYS A 509 35.95 14.60 -4.51
C CYS A 509 36.93 13.48 -4.12
N ALA A 510 37.63 12.86 -5.06
CA ALA A 510 38.69 11.87 -4.78
C ALA A 510 39.94 12.57 -4.24
#